data_AF-A0A8T4MQW7-F1
#
_entry.id   AF-A0A8T4MQW7-F1
#
_cell.length_a   1.000
_cell.length_b   1.000
_cell.length_c   1.000
_cell.angle_alpha   90.00
_cell.angle_beta   90.00
_cell.angle_gamma   90.00
#
_symmetry.space_group_name_H-M   'P 1'
#
loop_
_entity.id
_entity.type
_entity.pdbx_description
1 polymer ?
#
loop_
_entity_poly.entity_id
_entity_poly.type
_entity_poly.pdbx_seq_one_letter_code
_entity_poly.pdbx_strand_id
1 'polypeptide(L)'
;MKTTKLVFITLALILSVGLAFSLENSSSPATSLNESRSAGNQSSPSIDQNTSSPSDEGNTSSPSICGELIYFCSENSPYCKLVRPEIDKFIQDSGCVEVTEHIIPDFMNLIKDTLALKYNVDHVPAFIFVDDNNCFGEIGKQGWTKLEDIKNGIANFNCGGNTSSPSNPLPPVPECPTYTCEGGFKPKCEILNNQCSCESCPSIPIEPNLTSGPIEIPVVENPQTVRYECGGCELDKKCYPFGFRKDKNYCDDITSKFISQKVPKTSCENNFECDSNLCIDNKCFSGSLWAKFLRWLNRLFGDG
;
A
#
# COMPACT_ATOMS: atom_id res chain seq x y z
N MET A 1 18.91 -14.65 -83.82
CA MET A 1 18.94 -15.76 -82.83
C MET A 1 20.27 -15.74 -82.09
N LYS A 2 20.23 -15.48 -80.77
CA LYS A 2 21.27 -15.75 -79.75
C LYS A 2 20.67 -15.33 -78.40
N THR A 3 19.88 -16.23 -77.80
CA THR A 3 20.18 -17.01 -76.58
C THR A 3 20.17 -16.20 -75.28
N THR A 4 19.01 -16.33 -74.64
CA THR A 4 18.60 -16.12 -73.25
C THR A 4 19.66 -16.51 -72.21
N LYS A 5 19.80 -15.71 -71.15
CA LYS A 5 20.25 -16.20 -69.84
C LYS A 5 19.25 -15.78 -68.78
N LEU A 6 18.40 -16.73 -68.40
CA LEU A 6 17.49 -16.68 -67.27
C LEU A 6 18.29 -17.16 -66.05
N VAL A 7 18.44 -16.33 -65.02
CA VAL A 7 19.11 -16.70 -63.77
C VAL A 7 18.03 -17.18 -62.80
N PHE A 8 18.02 -18.48 -62.53
CA PHE A 8 17.21 -19.08 -61.46
C PHE A 8 17.95 -18.98 -60.13
N ILE A 9 17.32 -18.38 -59.13
CA ILE A 9 17.77 -18.42 -57.73
C ILE A 9 16.85 -19.41 -57.00
N THR A 10 17.37 -20.59 -56.67
CA THR A 10 16.69 -21.58 -55.83
C THR A 10 16.89 -21.26 -54.36
N LEU A 11 15.79 -21.01 -53.65
CA LEU A 11 15.73 -20.84 -52.19
C LEU A 11 15.50 -22.23 -51.56
N ALA A 12 16.44 -22.72 -50.74
CA ALA A 12 16.29 -23.96 -49.99
C ALA A 12 15.66 -23.66 -48.62
N LEU A 13 14.43 -24.16 -48.40
CA LEU A 13 13.79 -24.22 -47.07
C LEU A 13 14.34 -25.45 -46.32
N ILE A 14 14.89 -25.23 -45.12
CA ILE A 14 15.20 -26.27 -44.15
C ILE A 14 14.09 -26.23 -43.08
N LEU A 15 13.21 -27.24 -43.07
CA LEU A 15 12.33 -27.53 -41.94
C LEU A 15 13.05 -28.48 -40.98
N SER A 16 13.40 -28.00 -39.78
CA SER A 16 13.81 -28.84 -38.66
C SER A 16 12.61 -29.12 -37.75
N VAL A 17 12.29 -30.39 -37.62
CA VAL A 17 11.28 -30.99 -36.74
C VAL A 17 11.77 -30.90 -35.29
N GLY A 18 11.02 -30.23 -34.42
CA GLY A 18 11.25 -30.21 -32.96
C GLY A 18 10.44 -31.30 -32.26
N LEU A 19 11.13 -32.27 -31.67
CA LEU A 19 10.59 -33.24 -30.72
C LEU A 19 10.35 -32.55 -29.37
N ALA A 20 9.11 -32.61 -28.88
CA ALA A 20 8.78 -32.27 -27.50
C ALA A 20 8.90 -33.54 -26.63
N PHE A 21 9.83 -33.53 -25.67
CA PHE A 21 9.84 -34.43 -24.52
C PHE A 21 9.45 -33.61 -23.29
N SER A 22 8.24 -33.82 -22.76
CA SER A 22 7.88 -33.44 -21.39
C SER A 22 8.07 -34.68 -20.52
N LEU A 23 8.98 -34.59 -19.55
CA LEU A 23 9.12 -35.56 -18.48
C LEU A 23 8.24 -35.15 -17.31
N GLU A 24 7.37 -36.08 -16.93
CA GLU A 24 6.58 -36.09 -15.72
C GLU A 24 7.45 -36.27 -14.47
N ASN A 25 7.05 -35.55 -13.42
CA ASN A 25 6.80 -36.02 -12.05
C ASN A 25 7.95 -36.73 -11.28
N SER A 26 8.32 -36.16 -10.12
CA SER A 26 8.69 -36.98 -8.95
C SER A 26 8.60 -36.16 -7.66
N SER A 27 7.45 -36.28 -7.00
CA SER A 27 7.29 -36.16 -5.56
C SER A 27 7.80 -37.43 -4.86
N SER A 28 8.54 -37.30 -3.75
CA SER A 28 8.65 -38.25 -2.63
C SER A 28 9.81 -37.84 -1.68
N PRO A 29 9.91 -38.38 -0.45
CA PRO A 29 8.88 -38.92 0.43
C PRO A 29 9.02 -38.45 1.90
N ALA A 30 7.99 -38.78 2.68
CA ALA A 30 8.02 -38.83 4.13
C ALA A 30 8.58 -40.17 4.64
N THR A 31 9.33 -40.12 5.74
CA THR A 31 9.79 -41.21 6.62
C THR A 31 10.02 -40.54 7.99
N SER A 32 9.82 -41.14 9.17
CA SER A 32 9.33 -42.46 9.59
C SER A 32 9.12 -42.42 11.11
N LEU A 33 8.05 -43.10 11.56
CA LEU A 33 7.85 -43.89 12.78
C LEU A 33 8.99 -44.05 13.81
N ASN A 34 8.68 -43.86 15.10
CA ASN A 34 8.58 -44.90 16.16
C ASN A 34 8.42 -44.21 17.54
N GLU A 35 7.36 -44.43 18.34
CA GLU A 35 6.91 -45.62 19.09
C GLU A 35 7.47 -45.68 20.52
N SER A 36 6.55 -45.72 21.51
CA SER A 36 6.57 -46.53 22.75
C SER A 36 6.44 -45.79 24.11
N ARG A 37 5.28 -46.01 24.77
CA ARG A 37 5.04 -46.58 26.13
C ARG A 37 5.75 -45.91 27.35
N SER A 38 5.20 -45.80 28.57
CA SER A 38 3.95 -46.19 29.23
C SER A 38 3.98 -45.63 30.68
N ALA A 39 2.80 -45.63 31.33
CA ALA A 39 2.53 -45.76 32.77
C ALA A 39 2.60 -44.53 33.71
N GLY A 40 1.56 -44.42 34.55
CA GLY A 40 1.68 -43.74 35.85
C GLY A 40 0.38 -43.15 36.40
N ASN A 41 -0.45 -43.99 37.02
CA ASN A 41 -1.70 -43.63 37.70
C ASN A 41 -1.52 -42.72 38.94
N GLN A 42 -2.53 -41.86 39.11
CA GLN A 42 -3.27 -41.51 40.34
C GLN A 42 -2.57 -41.54 41.71
N SER A 43 -2.71 -40.43 42.44
CA SER A 43 -2.99 -40.41 43.90
C SER A 43 -3.51 -39.01 44.32
N SER A 44 -4.73 -38.96 44.87
CA SER A 44 -5.21 -37.88 45.75
C SER A 44 -4.89 -38.22 47.22
N PRO A 45 -4.96 -37.25 48.14
CA PRO A 45 -6.06 -37.24 49.12
C PRO A 45 -6.63 -35.81 49.38
N SER A 46 -7.95 -35.63 49.46
CA SER A 46 -8.83 -35.62 50.65
C SER A 46 -8.70 -34.36 51.53
N ILE A 47 -9.62 -33.40 51.40
CA ILE A 47 -10.75 -33.07 52.30
C ILE A 47 -10.32 -32.35 53.60
N ASP A 48 -10.73 -31.09 53.74
CA ASP A 48 -11.44 -30.63 54.93
C ASP A 48 -12.47 -29.55 54.58
N GLN A 49 -13.64 -29.71 55.18
CA GLN A 49 -14.84 -28.89 55.01
C GLN A 49 -14.80 -27.67 55.93
N ASN A 50 -15.33 -26.54 55.46
CA ASN A 50 -16.28 -25.78 56.30
C ASN A 50 -17.14 -24.85 55.44
N THR A 51 -18.40 -25.27 55.33
CA THR A 51 -19.58 -24.51 54.91
C THR A 51 -19.91 -23.39 55.89
N SER A 52 -20.13 -22.18 55.40
CA SER A 52 -21.01 -21.15 55.98
C SER A 52 -21.35 -20.12 54.91
N SER A 53 -22.53 -20.23 54.30
CA SER A 53 -23.22 -19.16 53.57
C SER A 53 -24.37 -18.64 54.45
N PRO A 54 -25.07 -17.54 54.12
CA PRO A 54 -24.68 -16.31 53.44
C PRO A 54 -25.05 -15.06 54.28
N SER A 55 -24.52 -13.89 53.94
CA SER A 55 -25.25 -12.63 54.21
C SER A 55 -25.15 -11.77 52.95
N ASP A 56 -26.23 -11.84 52.18
CA ASP A 56 -26.62 -10.80 51.24
C ASP A 56 -26.87 -9.52 52.02
N GLU A 57 -25.99 -8.54 51.87
CA GLU A 57 -26.41 -7.15 51.80
C GLU A 57 -25.77 -6.57 50.54
N GLY A 58 -26.57 -6.56 49.48
CA GLY A 58 -26.27 -5.88 48.24
C GLY A 58 -26.08 -4.39 48.52
N ASN A 59 -24.83 -3.94 48.45
CA ASN A 59 -24.54 -2.55 48.17
C ASN A 59 -24.32 -2.43 46.66
N THR A 60 -25.42 -2.34 45.92
CA THR A 60 -25.41 -1.79 44.56
C THR A 60 -25.17 -0.29 44.68
N SER A 61 -23.96 0.11 45.05
CA SER A 61 -23.55 1.50 44.96
C SER A 61 -23.19 1.74 43.51
N SER A 62 -24.17 2.25 42.74
CA SER A 62 -23.87 2.88 41.46
C SER A 62 -22.75 3.92 41.66
N PRO A 63 -21.85 4.09 40.68
CA PRO A 63 -20.76 5.05 40.81
C PRO A 63 -21.31 6.44 41.10
N SER A 64 -20.76 7.12 42.11
CA SER A 64 -21.18 8.46 42.54
C SER A 64 -20.75 9.58 41.56
N ILE A 65 -20.00 9.22 40.53
CA ILE A 65 -19.42 10.10 39.52
C ILE A 65 -19.76 9.50 38.15
N CYS A 66 -20.30 10.30 37.25
CA CYS A 66 -20.63 9.91 35.88
C CYS A 66 -19.48 10.25 34.92
N GLY A 67 -19.47 9.61 33.75
CA GLY A 67 -18.41 9.80 32.76
C GLY A 67 -18.31 8.65 31.77
N GLU A 68 -17.16 8.54 31.12
CA GLU A 68 -16.82 7.50 30.16
C GLU A 68 -15.73 6.57 30.74
N LEU A 69 -15.94 5.26 30.67
CA LEU A 69 -14.94 4.23 30.91
C LEU A 69 -14.47 3.66 29.57
N ILE A 70 -13.21 3.92 29.23
CA ILE A 70 -12.57 3.40 28.02
C ILE A 70 -11.74 2.17 28.38
N TYR A 71 -12.14 1.02 27.85
CA TYR A 71 -11.44 -0.25 28.01
C TYR A 71 -10.51 -0.52 26.81
N PHE A 72 -9.21 -0.41 27.03
CA PHE A 72 -8.19 -0.73 26.03
C PHE A 72 -7.79 -2.19 26.11
N CYS A 73 -7.84 -2.87 24.96
CA CYS A 73 -7.48 -4.28 24.89
C CYS A 73 -6.99 -4.68 23.50
N SER A 74 -6.26 -5.80 23.41
CA SER A 74 -5.84 -6.42 22.16
C SER A 74 -6.41 -7.81 21.98
N GLU A 75 -6.78 -8.18 20.74
CA GLU A 75 -7.26 -9.52 20.38
C GLU A 75 -6.25 -10.63 20.73
N ASN A 76 -4.95 -10.32 20.61
CA ASN A 76 -3.87 -11.26 20.88
C ASN A 76 -3.42 -11.31 22.36
N SER A 77 -3.98 -10.49 23.25
CA SER A 77 -3.60 -10.46 24.66
C SER A 77 -4.33 -11.55 25.46
N PRO A 78 -3.61 -12.47 26.14
CA PRO A 78 -4.25 -13.44 27.02
C PRO A 78 -4.87 -12.79 28.26
N TYR A 79 -4.31 -11.67 28.74
CA TYR A 79 -4.81 -10.96 29.93
C TYR A 79 -6.17 -10.29 29.67
N CYS A 80 -6.37 -9.78 28.46
CA CYS A 80 -7.67 -9.29 28.01
C CYS A 80 -8.79 -10.32 28.12
N LYS A 81 -8.50 -11.59 27.80
CA LYS A 81 -9.48 -12.68 27.90
C LYS A 81 -9.87 -12.97 29.34
N LEU A 82 -8.96 -12.73 30.29
CA LEU A 82 -9.23 -12.92 31.72
C LEU A 82 -10.14 -11.84 32.28
N VAL A 83 -10.01 -10.59 31.81
CA VAL A 83 -10.77 -9.45 32.33
C VAL A 83 -12.10 -9.24 31.60
N ARG A 84 -12.27 -9.77 30.38
CA ARG A 84 -13.51 -9.63 29.59
C ARG A 84 -14.81 -9.91 30.37
N PRO A 85 -14.93 -11.00 31.15
CA PRO A 85 -16.16 -11.27 31.89
C PRO A 85 -16.47 -10.21 32.97
N GLU A 86 -15.46 -9.54 33.51
CA GLU A 86 -15.63 -8.49 34.52
C GLU A 86 -16.15 -7.20 33.87
N ILE A 87 -15.72 -6.90 32.64
CA ILE A 87 -16.24 -5.77 31.85
C ILE A 87 -17.69 -6.02 31.42
N ASP A 88 -18.00 -7.22 30.93
CA ASP A 88 -19.37 -7.57 30.54
C ASP A 88 -20.34 -7.44 31.73
N LYS A 89 -19.90 -7.78 32.95
CA LYS A 89 -20.67 -7.53 34.18
C LYS A 89 -20.81 -6.05 34.51
N PHE A 90 -19.73 -5.27 34.35
CA PHE A 90 -19.76 -3.83 34.61
C PHE A 90 -20.74 -3.11 33.68
N ILE A 91 -20.76 -3.46 32.38
CA ILE A 91 -21.69 -2.89 31.39
C ILE A 91 -23.15 -3.10 31.80
N GLN A 92 -23.48 -4.21 32.47
CA GLN A 92 -24.84 -4.49 32.94
C GLN A 92 -25.26 -3.62 34.14
N ASP A 93 -24.32 -3.01 34.86
CA ASP A 93 -24.52 -2.25 36.09
C ASP A 93 -23.75 -0.91 36.08
N SER A 94 -23.51 -0.35 34.89
CA SER A 94 -22.65 0.85 34.74
C SER A 94 -23.36 2.15 35.16
N GLY A 95 -24.69 2.11 35.28
CA GLY A 95 -25.49 3.26 35.69
C GLY A 95 -25.38 4.41 34.69
N CYS A 96 -24.76 5.53 35.10
CA CYS A 96 -24.51 6.70 34.26
C CYS A 96 -23.13 6.70 33.58
N VAL A 97 -22.34 5.63 33.75
CA VAL A 97 -21.03 5.50 33.10
C VAL A 97 -21.22 4.87 31.72
N GLU A 98 -20.83 5.59 30.67
CA GLU A 98 -20.75 5.07 29.31
C GLU A 98 -19.48 4.21 29.18
N VAL A 99 -19.60 3.04 28.54
CA VAL A 99 -18.46 2.12 28.38
C VAL A 99 -18.09 2.03 26.91
N THR A 100 -16.85 2.41 26.59
CA THR A 100 -16.29 2.35 25.24
C THR A 100 -15.22 1.26 25.20
N GLU A 101 -15.45 0.22 24.40
CA GLU A 101 -14.47 -0.85 24.19
C GLU A 101 -13.56 -0.54 23.00
N HIS A 102 -12.27 -0.32 23.25
CA HIS A 102 -11.25 -0.08 22.23
C HIS A 102 -10.36 -1.30 22.05
N ILE A 103 -10.76 -2.19 21.13
CA ILE A 103 -10.08 -3.46 20.86
C ILE A 103 -9.19 -3.31 19.62
N ILE A 104 -7.87 -3.45 19.79
CA ILE A 104 -6.90 -3.42 18.69
C ILE A 104 -6.46 -4.83 18.26
N PRO A 105 -6.01 -5.05 17.01
CA PRO A 105 -5.62 -6.38 16.54
C PRO A 105 -4.38 -6.95 17.24
N ASP A 106 -3.42 -6.08 17.57
CA ASP A 106 -2.14 -6.44 18.19
C ASP A 106 -1.75 -5.35 19.19
N PHE A 107 -1.33 -5.73 20.39
CA PHE A 107 -0.89 -4.79 21.43
C PHE A 107 0.33 -3.97 20.98
N MET A 108 1.16 -4.51 20.07
CA MET A 108 2.27 -3.76 19.47
C MET A 108 1.80 -2.55 18.65
N ASN A 109 0.51 -2.46 18.32
CA ASN A 109 -0.06 -1.31 17.64
C ASN A 109 -0.48 -0.17 18.58
N LEU A 110 -0.44 -0.35 19.92
CA LEU A 110 -0.74 0.73 20.88
C LEU A 110 0.09 1.98 20.63
N ILE A 111 1.38 1.81 20.32
CA ILE A 111 2.30 2.92 20.04
C ILE A 111 1.94 3.73 18.79
N LYS A 112 1.01 3.23 17.96
CA LYS A 112 0.50 3.89 16.75
C LYS A 112 -0.99 4.24 16.86
N ASP A 113 -1.65 3.78 17.92
CA ASP A 113 -3.09 3.93 18.08
C ASP A 113 -3.40 5.34 18.60
N THR A 114 -4.25 6.06 17.86
CA THR A 114 -4.53 7.48 18.15
C THR A 114 -5.20 7.67 19.52
N LEU A 115 -6.07 6.75 19.93
CA LEU A 115 -6.78 6.85 21.21
C LEU A 115 -5.86 6.46 22.36
N ALA A 116 -5.02 5.43 22.19
CA ALA A 116 -4.02 5.04 23.18
C ALA A 116 -3.00 6.15 23.42
N LEU A 117 -2.51 6.79 22.35
CA LEU A 117 -1.60 7.93 22.45
C LEU A 117 -2.26 9.13 23.16
N LYS A 118 -3.54 9.39 22.91
CA LYS A 118 -4.31 10.47 23.57
C LYS A 118 -4.32 10.31 25.10
N TYR A 119 -4.53 9.08 25.58
CA TYR A 119 -4.61 8.77 27.01
C TYR A 119 -3.31 8.19 27.59
N ASN A 120 -2.22 8.24 26.81
CA ASN A 120 -0.90 7.78 27.19
C ASN A 120 -0.86 6.29 27.66
N VAL A 121 -1.65 5.44 26.99
CA VAL A 121 -1.77 4.00 27.25
C VAL A 121 -0.66 3.24 26.51
N ASP A 122 0.16 2.52 27.26
CA ASP A 122 1.32 1.76 26.75
C ASP A 122 1.22 0.24 27.01
N HIS A 123 0.11 -0.20 27.60
CA HIS A 123 -0.14 -1.61 27.93
C HIS A 123 -1.61 -1.99 27.77
N VAL A 124 -1.88 -3.29 27.68
CA VAL A 124 -3.24 -3.85 27.72
C VAL A 124 -3.31 -5.04 28.69
N PRO A 125 -4.45 -5.26 29.37
CA PRO A 125 -5.63 -4.39 29.41
C PRO A 125 -5.37 -3.12 30.24
N ALA A 126 -5.97 -2.00 29.81
CA ALA A 126 -5.94 -0.73 30.53
C ALA A 126 -7.36 -0.13 30.62
N PHE A 127 -7.63 0.63 31.68
CA PHE A 127 -8.93 1.20 31.97
C PHE A 127 -8.78 2.68 32.22
N ILE A 128 -9.24 3.51 31.28
CA ILE A 128 -9.19 4.96 31.41
C ILE A 128 -10.58 5.45 31.78
N PHE A 129 -10.72 6.11 32.92
CA PHE A 129 -11.95 6.82 33.25
C PHE A 129 -11.80 8.29 32.90
N VAL A 130 -12.83 8.85 32.25
CA VAL A 130 -12.94 10.25 31.86
C VAL A 130 -14.20 10.82 32.51
N ASP A 131 -14.06 11.85 33.33
CA ASP A 131 -15.22 12.52 33.96
C ASP A 131 -15.89 13.54 33.02
N ASP A 132 -17.03 14.08 33.44
CA ASP A 132 -17.79 15.09 32.69
C ASP A 132 -17.01 16.38 32.40
N ASN A 133 -15.91 16.65 33.11
CA ASN A 133 -15.04 17.80 32.89
C ASN A 133 -13.86 17.48 31.94
N ASN A 134 -13.87 16.32 31.29
CA ASN A 134 -12.77 15.77 30.49
C ASN A 134 -11.48 15.56 31.28
N CYS A 135 -11.54 15.43 32.61
CA CYS A 135 -10.40 14.94 33.37
C CYS A 135 -10.34 13.43 33.26
N PHE A 136 -9.14 12.88 33.07
CA PHE A 136 -8.97 11.45 32.89
C PHE A 136 -7.83 10.87 33.73
N GLY A 137 -7.90 9.57 33.93
CA GLY A 137 -6.84 8.80 34.56
C GLY A 137 -7.06 7.30 34.42
N GLU A 138 -5.97 6.56 34.56
CA GLU A 138 -6.05 5.10 34.60
C GLU A 138 -6.59 4.63 35.95
N ILE A 139 -7.50 3.67 35.92
CA ILE A 139 -8.10 3.03 37.10
C ILE A 139 -7.88 1.51 37.07
N GLY A 140 -8.18 0.83 38.18
CA GLY A 140 -8.09 -0.62 38.27
C GLY A 140 -6.66 -1.13 38.52
N LYS A 141 -6.43 -2.41 38.22
CA LYS A 141 -5.17 -3.14 38.45
C LYS A 141 -4.75 -3.94 37.22
N GLN A 142 -4.51 -3.24 36.09
CA GLN A 142 -4.01 -3.81 34.84
C GLN A 142 -4.63 -5.19 34.51
N GLY A 143 -3.79 -6.21 34.28
CA GLY A 143 -4.18 -7.58 33.88
C GLY A 143 -4.96 -8.42 34.90
N TRP A 144 -5.24 -7.91 36.11
CA TRP A 144 -5.98 -8.61 37.16
C TRP A 144 -7.17 -7.82 37.70
N THR A 145 -7.58 -6.79 36.97
CA THR A 145 -8.70 -5.92 37.35
C THR A 145 -9.99 -6.72 37.50
N LYS A 146 -10.62 -6.65 38.68
CA LYS A 146 -11.95 -7.23 38.94
C LYS A 146 -13.03 -6.17 38.81
N LEU A 147 -14.30 -6.59 38.73
CA LEU A 147 -15.45 -5.68 38.73
C LEU A 147 -15.38 -4.63 39.85
N GLU A 148 -15.02 -5.06 41.07
CA GLU A 148 -14.92 -4.15 42.22
C GLU A 148 -13.74 -3.18 42.12
N ASP A 149 -12.66 -3.54 41.44
CA ASP A 149 -11.54 -2.61 41.21
C ASP A 149 -11.97 -1.49 40.25
N ILE A 150 -12.80 -1.80 39.25
CA ILE A 150 -13.39 -0.80 38.33
C ILE A 150 -14.32 0.13 39.11
N LYS A 151 -15.30 -0.44 39.85
CA LYS A 151 -16.26 0.33 40.65
C LYS A 151 -15.56 1.24 41.66
N ASN A 152 -14.60 0.70 42.40
CA ASN A 152 -13.82 1.49 43.37
C ASN A 152 -12.93 2.53 42.70
N GLY A 153 -12.37 2.22 41.54
CA GLY A 153 -11.56 3.17 40.77
C GLY A 153 -12.36 4.40 40.34
N ILE A 154 -13.58 4.19 39.86
CA ILE A 154 -14.50 5.28 39.48
C ILE A 154 -14.98 6.04 40.72
N ALA A 155 -15.43 5.34 41.76
CA ALA A 155 -15.96 5.98 42.97
C ALA A 155 -14.93 6.86 43.70
N ASN A 156 -13.64 6.53 43.60
CA ASN A 156 -12.54 7.27 44.20
C ASN A 156 -11.77 8.13 43.18
N PHE A 157 -12.28 8.27 41.95
CA PHE A 157 -11.62 9.06 40.92
C PHE A 157 -11.56 10.52 41.34
N ASN A 158 -10.36 11.09 41.35
CA ASN A 158 -10.14 12.49 41.71
C ASN A 158 -9.09 13.12 40.80
N CYS A 159 -9.49 14.20 40.14
CA CYS A 159 -8.62 14.98 39.28
C CYS A 159 -7.61 15.77 40.13
N GLY A 160 -6.36 15.27 40.25
CA GLY A 160 -5.27 15.97 40.93
C GLY A 160 -4.17 15.09 41.55
N GLY A 161 -4.34 13.76 41.61
CA GLY A 161 -3.31 12.83 42.11
C GLY A 161 -2.82 11.91 41.00
N ASN A 162 -1.58 12.08 40.51
CA ASN A 162 -1.02 11.36 39.34
C ASN A 162 -1.93 11.30 38.09
N THR A 163 -3.02 12.06 38.04
CA THR A 163 -3.96 12.17 36.93
C THR A 163 -3.56 13.37 36.07
N SER A 164 -3.33 13.14 34.79
CA SER A 164 -3.14 14.20 33.80
C SER A 164 -4.47 14.87 33.49
N SER A 165 -4.65 16.11 33.97
CA SER A 165 -5.69 17.01 33.45
C SER A 165 -5.23 17.55 32.08
N PRO A 166 -6.06 17.58 31.03
CA PRO A 166 -5.74 18.31 29.82
C PRO A 166 -5.94 19.82 30.06
N SER A 167 -5.14 20.42 30.92
CA SER A 167 -5.03 21.89 31.02
C SER A 167 -4.11 22.46 29.93
N ASN A 168 -3.53 21.61 29.08
CA ASN A 168 -3.08 22.05 27.78
C ASN A 168 -4.25 21.87 26.81
N PRO A 169 -4.66 22.93 26.07
CA PRO A 169 -5.57 22.73 24.95
C PRO A 169 -5.00 21.59 24.11
N LEU A 170 -5.86 20.61 23.79
CA LEU A 170 -5.53 19.53 22.86
C LEU A 170 -4.67 20.14 21.74
N PRO A 171 -3.48 19.58 21.43
CA PRO A 171 -2.78 20.00 20.23
C PRO A 171 -3.83 19.95 19.12
N PRO A 172 -4.01 21.04 18.34
CA PRO A 172 -5.04 21.09 17.33
C PRO A 172 -4.93 19.81 16.53
N VAL A 173 -6.05 19.08 16.41
CA VAL A 173 -6.14 17.92 15.51
C VAL A 173 -5.50 18.38 14.22
N PRO A 174 -4.43 17.73 13.73
CA PRO A 174 -3.70 18.24 12.59
C PRO A 174 -4.65 18.26 11.40
N GLU A 175 -5.24 19.42 11.13
CA GLU A 175 -6.12 19.62 9.99
C GLU A 175 -5.26 19.53 8.75
N CYS A 176 -5.64 18.65 7.85
CA CYS A 176 -4.91 18.54 6.60
C CYS A 176 -5.12 19.79 5.77
N PRO A 177 -4.04 20.34 5.19
CA PRO A 177 -4.16 21.50 4.34
C PRO A 177 -5.07 21.15 3.17
N THR A 178 -6.14 21.93 3.01
CA THR A 178 -7.03 21.79 1.85
C THR A 178 -6.42 22.53 0.67
N TYR A 179 -6.25 21.85 -0.46
CA TYR A 179 -5.90 22.49 -1.72
C TYR A 179 -6.87 22.05 -2.82
N THR A 180 -6.89 22.81 -3.91
CA THR A 180 -7.73 22.52 -5.07
C THR A 180 -6.81 22.40 -6.28
N CYS A 181 -6.93 21.29 -6.99
CA CYS A 181 -6.19 21.06 -8.22
C CYS A 181 -6.71 21.97 -9.34
N GLU A 182 -5.92 22.13 -10.39
CA GLU A 182 -6.40 22.77 -11.62
C GLU A 182 -7.62 22.02 -12.17
N GLY A 183 -8.63 22.76 -12.63
CA GLY A 183 -9.94 22.20 -12.99
C GLY A 183 -10.91 21.98 -11.83
N GLY A 184 -10.54 22.35 -10.60
CA GLY A 184 -11.45 22.37 -9.45
C GLY A 184 -11.58 21.05 -8.67
N PHE A 185 -10.77 20.04 -9.00
CA PHE A 185 -10.75 18.78 -8.26
C PHE A 185 -10.21 19.00 -6.83
N LYS A 186 -10.93 18.47 -5.83
CA LYS A 186 -10.55 18.54 -4.42
C LYS A 186 -10.13 17.14 -3.96
N PRO A 187 -8.82 16.89 -3.76
CA PRO A 187 -8.35 15.59 -3.33
C PRO A 187 -8.85 15.29 -1.92
N LYS A 188 -9.20 14.02 -1.68
CA LYS A 188 -9.48 13.56 -0.32
C LYS A 188 -8.17 13.51 0.47
N CYS A 189 -8.16 14.10 1.65
CA CYS A 189 -7.03 14.07 2.57
C CYS A 189 -7.41 13.38 3.87
N GLU A 190 -6.54 12.51 4.36
CA GLU A 190 -6.71 11.76 5.59
C GLU A 190 -5.43 11.83 6.44
N ILE A 191 -5.57 11.78 7.76
CA ILE A 191 -4.44 11.73 8.68
C ILE A 191 -3.97 10.28 8.78
N LEU A 192 -2.74 10.01 8.35
CA LEU A 192 -2.09 8.70 8.49
C LEU A 192 -0.76 8.90 9.23
N ASN A 193 -0.56 8.22 10.36
CA ASN A 193 0.65 8.34 11.19
C ASN A 193 1.00 9.80 11.61
N ASN A 194 0.00 10.58 12.02
CA ASN A 194 0.14 12.01 12.35
C ASN A 194 0.69 12.88 11.20
N GLN A 195 0.56 12.41 9.95
CA GLN A 195 0.88 13.17 8.74
C GLN A 195 -0.32 13.17 7.81
N CYS A 196 -0.45 14.25 7.04
CA CYS A 196 -1.51 14.35 6.05
C CYS A 196 -1.13 13.60 4.79
N SER A 197 -1.95 12.62 4.44
CA SER A 197 -1.89 11.89 3.19
C SER A 197 -3.07 12.31 2.33
N CYS A 198 -2.80 12.93 1.19
CA CYS A 198 -3.82 13.35 0.24
C CYS A 198 -3.75 12.49 -1.02
N GLU A 199 -4.90 12.25 -1.63
CA GLU A 199 -4.98 11.77 -3.01
C GLU A 199 -4.17 12.71 -3.92
N SER A 200 -3.52 12.15 -4.94
CA SER A 200 -2.80 12.96 -5.93
C SER A 200 -3.78 13.66 -6.87
N CYS A 201 -3.45 14.87 -7.31
CA CYS A 201 -4.19 15.49 -8.41
C CYS A 201 -4.16 14.60 -9.66
N PRO A 202 -5.26 14.55 -10.44
CA PRO A 202 -5.26 13.93 -11.75
C PRO A 202 -4.16 14.54 -12.63
N SER A 203 -3.50 13.72 -13.43
CA SER A 203 -2.57 14.20 -14.44
C SER A 203 -3.34 14.86 -15.60
N ILE A 204 -2.78 15.95 -16.12
CA ILE A 204 -3.23 16.60 -17.35
C ILE A 204 -2.38 16.04 -18.50
N PRO A 205 -2.98 15.32 -19.47
CA PRO A 205 -2.24 14.77 -20.58
C PRO A 205 -1.76 15.86 -21.54
N ILE A 206 -0.51 15.75 -21.99
CA ILE A 206 0.07 16.56 -23.07
C ILE A 206 0.34 15.61 -24.24
N GLU A 207 -0.42 15.78 -25.33
CA GLU A 207 -0.36 14.89 -26.50
C GLU A 207 0.28 15.61 -27.71
N PRO A 208 1.62 15.58 -27.85
CA PRO A 208 2.27 16.07 -29.05
C PRO A 208 2.01 15.11 -30.22
N ASN A 209 2.00 15.64 -31.43
CA ASN A 209 2.01 14.86 -32.66
C ASN A 209 3.08 15.37 -33.63
N LEU A 210 3.32 14.61 -34.71
CA LEU A 210 4.35 14.97 -35.70
C LEU A 210 4.09 16.33 -36.39
N THR A 211 2.85 16.82 -36.39
CA THR A 211 2.49 18.14 -36.94
C THR A 211 2.68 19.27 -35.93
N SER A 212 2.31 19.07 -34.67
CA SER A 212 2.53 20.05 -33.60
C SER A 212 4.00 20.17 -33.21
N GLY A 213 4.76 19.07 -33.40
CA GLY A 213 6.12 18.96 -32.89
C GLY A 213 6.14 18.90 -31.35
N PRO A 214 7.31 19.19 -30.74
CA PRO A 214 7.49 19.16 -29.30
C PRO A 214 6.70 20.27 -28.60
N ILE A 215 6.00 19.93 -27.52
CA ILE A 215 5.23 20.87 -26.70
C ILE A 215 6.01 21.15 -25.41
N GLU A 216 6.06 22.42 -24.98
CA GLU A 216 6.70 22.77 -23.70
C GLU A 216 5.84 22.30 -22.52
N ILE A 217 6.45 21.63 -21.56
CA ILE A 217 5.77 21.20 -20.33
C ILE A 217 5.70 22.42 -19.40
N PRO A 218 4.49 22.85 -18.99
CA PRO A 218 4.36 24.03 -18.15
C PRO A 218 5.10 23.84 -16.81
N VAL A 219 5.79 24.90 -16.37
CA VAL A 219 6.47 24.90 -15.08
C VAL A 219 5.43 25.13 -13.99
N VAL A 220 5.26 24.15 -13.12
CA VAL A 220 4.35 24.23 -11.97
C VAL A 220 5.12 24.77 -10.77
N GLU A 221 4.69 25.89 -10.19
CA GLU A 221 5.31 26.46 -8.99
C GLU A 221 5.07 25.60 -7.73
N ASN A 222 3.92 24.91 -7.67
CA ASN A 222 3.58 23.94 -6.62
C ASN A 222 3.22 22.56 -7.22
N PRO A 223 4.11 21.56 -7.18
CA PRO A 223 3.87 20.24 -7.78
C PRO A 223 2.73 19.44 -7.12
N GLN A 224 2.18 19.92 -6.00
CA GLN A 224 1.01 19.31 -5.38
C GLN A 224 -0.31 19.68 -6.06
N THR A 225 -0.36 20.78 -6.83
CA THR A 225 -1.63 21.29 -7.40
C THR A 225 -1.89 20.86 -8.84
N VAL A 226 -0.84 20.54 -9.59
CA VAL A 226 -0.93 20.17 -11.00
C VAL A 226 0.19 19.21 -11.37
N ARG A 227 -0.15 18.17 -12.11
CA ARG A 227 0.82 17.26 -12.73
C ARG A 227 0.50 17.13 -14.21
N TYR A 228 1.48 17.33 -15.06
CA TYR A 228 1.36 17.03 -16.49
C TYR A 228 1.90 15.64 -16.78
N GLU A 229 1.28 14.95 -17.72
CA GLU A 229 1.71 13.63 -18.21
C GLU A 229 1.98 13.70 -19.71
N CYS A 230 3.21 13.41 -20.09
CA CYS A 230 3.62 13.46 -21.49
C CYS A 230 3.16 12.19 -22.22
N GLY A 231 2.28 12.34 -23.22
CA GLY A 231 1.86 11.27 -24.14
C GLY A 231 2.92 10.97 -25.22
N GLY A 232 4.18 10.97 -24.84
CA GLY A 232 5.34 10.92 -25.74
C GLY A 232 6.63 10.74 -24.94
N CYS A 233 7.74 11.30 -25.42
CA CYS A 233 9.01 11.27 -24.69
C CYS A 233 9.32 12.62 -24.07
N GLU A 234 9.55 12.63 -22.76
CA GLU A 234 10.01 13.83 -22.06
C GLU A 234 11.53 14.00 -22.21
N LEU A 235 11.95 15.19 -22.66
CA LEU A 235 13.35 15.60 -22.73
C LEU A 235 13.44 17.13 -22.64
N ASP A 236 14.39 17.69 -21.90
CA ASP A 236 14.61 19.14 -21.81
C ASP A 236 13.34 19.97 -21.47
N LYS A 237 12.46 19.47 -20.58
CA LYS A 237 11.14 20.08 -20.24
C LYS A 237 10.18 20.19 -21.43
N LYS A 238 10.34 19.36 -22.43
CA LYS A 238 9.44 19.27 -23.59
C LYS A 238 8.93 17.85 -23.74
N CYS A 239 7.68 17.74 -24.17
CA CYS A 239 7.05 16.49 -24.56
C CYS A 239 7.15 16.32 -26.07
N TYR A 240 7.89 15.31 -26.52
CA TYR A 240 8.12 15.02 -27.94
C TYR A 240 7.18 13.94 -28.45
N PRO A 241 6.67 14.04 -29.68
CA PRO A 241 5.82 13.00 -30.25
C PRO A 241 6.60 11.71 -30.51
N PHE A 242 5.92 10.57 -30.47
CA PHE A 242 6.50 9.29 -30.89
C PHE A 242 7.02 9.35 -32.32
N GLY A 243 8.15 8.68 -32.57
CA GLY A 243 8.89 8.75 -33.82
C GLY A 243 9.71 10.01 -34.02
N PHE A 244 9.64 11.01 -33.12
CA PHE A 244 10.48 12.20 -33.22
C PHE A 244 11.96 11.84 -33.10
N ARG A 245 12.77 12.30 -34.06
CA ARG A 245 14.20 11.99 -34.11
C ARG A 245 15.04 13.17 -33.64
N LYS A 246 15.97 12.92 -32.71
CA LYS A 246 16.89 13.93 -32.17
C LYS A 246 18.21 13.26 -31.79
N ASP A 247 19.33 13.84 -32.20
CA ASP A 247 20.69 13.42 -31.78
C ASP A 247 20.98 11.91 -31.94
N LYS A 248 20.59 11.34 -33.09
CA LYS A 248 20.69 9.89 -33.40
C LYS A 248 19.86 8.97 -32.49
N ASN A 249 18.92 9.55 -31.76
CA ASN A 249 17.88 8.84 -31.04
C ASN A 249 16.51 9.10 -31.69
N TYR A 250 15.54 8.28 -31.34
CA TYR A 250 14.13 8.54 -31.65
C TYR A 250 13.27 8.33 -30.40
N CYS A 251 12.13 9.01 -30.35
CA CYS A 251 11.14 8.81 -29.30
C CYS A 251 10.36 7.52 -29.55
N ASP A 252 10.59 6.52 -28.69
CA ASP A 252 10.03 5.18 -28.78
C ASP A 252 8.63 5.10 -28.15
N ASP A 253 7.69 4.49 -28.86
CA ASP A 253 6.28 4.34 -28.45
C ASP A 253 6.05 3.23 -27.44
N ILE A 254 7.00 2.31 -27.27
CA ILE A 254 6.92 1.22 -26.29
C ILE A 254 7.41 1.69 -24.91
N THR A 255 8.54 2.40 -24.88
CA THR A 255 9.23 2.78 -23.64
C THR A 255 9.01 4.23 -23.24
N SER A 256 8.42 5.06 -24.12
CA SER A 256 8.26 6.51 -23.92
C SER A 256 9.59 7.21 -23.60
N LYS A 257 10.68 6.72 -24.20
CA LYS A 257 12.04 7.22 -24.01
C LYS A 257 12.72 7.47 -25.35
N PHE A 258 13.68 8.39 -25.35
CA PHE A 258 14.62 8.51 -26.46
C PHE A 258 15.59 7.33 -26.44
N ILE A 259 15.58 6.52 -27.50
CA ILE A 259 16.50 5.40 -27.65
C ILE A 259 17.30 5.53 -28.95
N SER A 260 18.48 4.92 -28.98
CA SER A 260 19.39 4.98 -30.12
C SER A 260 18.75 4.41 -31.38
N GLN A 261 18.92 5.15 -32.48
CA GLN A 261 18.61 4.63 -33.80
C GLN A 261 19.57 3.50 -34.18
N LYS A 262 19.02 2.52 -34.88
CA LYS A 262 19.69 1.29 -35.28
C LYS A 262 20.42 1.48 -36.62
N VAL A 263 21.55 0.79 -36.73
CA VAL A 263 22.41 0.79 -37.93
C VAL A 263 21.85 -0.15 -39.01
N PRO A 264 22.32 -0.07 -40.27
CA PRO A 264 21.86 -0.95 -41.34
C PRO A 264 21.98 -2.45 -41.02
N LYS A 265 21.08 -3.24 -41.60
CA LYS A 265 20.90 -4.71 -41.46
C LYS A 265 20.36 -5.20 -40.11
N THR A 266 20.12 -4.29 -39.16
CA THR A 266 19.43 -4.61 -37.90
C THR A 266 17.92 -4.68 -38.10
N SER A 267 17.22 -5.38 -37.19
CA SER A 267 15.77 -5.52 -37.22
C SER A 267 15.07 -4.22 -36.81
N CYS A 268 14.03 -3.84 -37.53
CA CYS A 268 13.19 -2.67 -37.23
C CYS A 268 11.71 -2.98 -37.51
N GLU A 269 10.82 -2.23 -36.89
CA GLU A 269 9.36 -2.28 -37.09
C GLU A 269 8.86 -1.02 -37.80
N ASN A 270 9.51 0.13 -37.56
CA ASN A 270 9.19 1.39 -38.22
C ASN A 270 10.44 2.16 -38.71
N ASN A 271 10.20 3.17 -39.54
CA ASN A 271 11.25 3.96 -40.19
C ASN A 271 12.09 4.78 -39.20
N PHE A 272 11.50 5.24 -38.10
CA PHE A 272 12.16 6.13 -37.14
C PHE A 272 13.25 5.40 -36.35
N GLU A 273 13.15 4.08 -36.23
CA GLU A 273 14.17 3.24 -35.60
C GLU A 273 15.50 3.27 -36.35
N CYS A 274 15.49 3.48 -37.66
CA CYS A 274 16.69 3.39 -38.49
C CYS A 274 17.41 4.72 -38.61
N ASP A 275 18.74 4.71 -38.48
CA ASP A 275 19.58 5.91 -38.70
C ASP A 275 19.33 6.58 -40.07
N SER A 276 18.97 5.77 -41.07
CA SER A 276 18.65 6.15 -42.44
C SER A 276 17.22 6.61 -42.67
N ASN A 277 16.33 6.52 -41.67
CA ASN A 277 14.88 6.62 -41.84
C ASN A 277 14.23 5.53 -42.71
N LEU A 278 14.89 4.40 -42.92
CA LEU A 278 14.44 3.41 -43.90
C LEU A 278 14.41 2.00 -43.32
N CYS A 279 13.20 1.58 -42.94
CA CYS A 279 12.89 0.21 -42.54
C CYS A 279 12.15 -0.49 -43.70
N ILE A 280 12.78 -1.48 -44.32
CA ILE A 280 12.19 -2.27 -45.41
C ILE A 280 12.35 -3.74 -45.05
N ASP A 281 11.25 -4.49 -45.16
CA ASP A 281 11.24 -5.92 -44.85
C ASP A 281 11.81 -6.22 -43.44
N ASN A 282 11.33 -5.44 -42.46
CA ASN A 282 11.75 -5.48 -41.06
C ASN A 282 13.25 -5.27 -40.83
N LYS A 283 13.97 -4.64 -41.77
CA LYS A 283 15.41 -4.35 -41.63
C LYS A 283 15.76 -2.92 -41.97
N CYS A 284 16.68 -2.35 -41.21
CA CYS A 284 17.22 -1.03 -41.52
C CYS A 284 18.10 -1.09 -42.77
N PHE A 285 17.87 -0.21 -43.73
CA PHE A 285 18.68 -0.09 -44.94
C PHE A 285 19.56 1.15 -44.92
N SER A 286 20.75 1.10 -45.52
CA SER A 286 21.56 2.31 -45.67
C SER A 286 20.91 3.25 -46.70
N GLY A 287 20.61 4.48 -46.29
CA GLY A 287 20.08 5.50 -47.19
C GLY A 287 21.00 5.76 -48.39
N SER A 288 22.32 5.67 -48.20
CA SER A 288 23.30 5.86 -49.27
C SER A 288 23.31 4.73 -50.30
N LEU A 289 23.10 3.47 -49.87
CA LEU A 289 23.01 2.32 -50.76
C LEU A 289 21.69 2.36 -51.53
N TRP A 290 20.60 2.70 -50.86
CA TRP A 290 19.29 2.85 -51.49
C TRP A 290 19.28 3.96 -52.55
N ALA A 291 19.85 5.12 -52.24
CA ALA A 291 19.99 6.21 -53.20
C ALA A 291 20.86 5.81 -54.41
N LYS A 292 21.95 5.06 -54.20
CA LYS A 292 22.79 4.53 -55.30
C LYS A 292 22.02 3.56 -56.19
N PHE A 293 21.22 2.68 -55.59
CA PHE A 293 20.37 1.74 -56.32
C PHE A 293 19.32 2.46 -57.18
N LEU A 294 18.61 3.44 -56.62
CA LEU A 294 17.62 4.23 -57.37
C LEU A 294 18.24 4.98 -58.56
N ARG A 295 19.43 5.59 -58.37
CA ARG A 295 20.13 6.25 -59.49
C ARG A 295 20.59 5.26 -60.56
N TRP A 296 21.06 4.08 -60.16
CA TRP A 296 21.44 3.03 -61.12
C TRP A 296 20.22 2.55 -61.91
N LEU A 297 19.08 2.36 -61.24
CA LEU A 297 17.83 1.96 -61.88
C LEU A 297 17.32 3.03 -62.86
N ASN A 298 17.33 4.31 -62.46
CA ASN A 298 16.95 5.42 -63.34
C ASN A 298 17.85 5.53 -64.57
N ARG A 299 19.15 5.18 -64.49
CA ARG A 299 20.03 5.16 -65.67
C ARG A 299 19.75 4.01 -66.63
N LEU A 300 19.08 2.96 -66.17
CA LEU A 300 18.74 1.81 -67.02
C LEU A 300 17.36 1.92 -67.65
N PHE A 301 16.44 2.66 -67.02
CA PHE A 301 15.02 2.69 -67.42
C PHE A 301 14.40 4.10 -67.46
N GLY A 302 15.15 5.16 -67.14
CA GLY A 302 14.65 6.53 -67.02
C GLY A 302 14.87 7.43 -68.24
N ASP A 303 15.56 6.95 -69.28
CA ASP A 303 15.70 7.65 -70.58
C ASP A 303 14.63 7.13 -71.55
N GLY A 304 13.36 7.44 -71.26
CA GLY A 304 12.21 7.28 -72.15
C GLY A 304 11.57 8.63 -72.47
#